data_AF-A0A445DAI0-F1
#
_entry.id   AF-A0A445DAI0-F1
#
_cell.length_a   1.000
_cell.length_b   1.000
_cell.length_c   1.000
_cell.angle_alpha   90.00
_cell.angle_beta   90.00
_cell.angle_gamma   90.00
#
_symmetry.space_group_name_H-M   'P 1'
#
loop_
_entity.id
_entity.type
_entity.pdbx_description
1 polymer ?
#
loop_
_entity_poly.entity_id
_entity_poly.type
_entity_poly.pdbx_seq_one_letter_code
_entity_poly.pdbx_strand_id
1 'polypeptide(L)'
;MTYGREVVIWQVRFHYGHSDVFDRLFHLTRGGFNATLREGNVTHHEYIQVGKARDAGLNQISMFEAKIASGNGEQALSRDVYRLGHHFDFFRMLSFYFSTVGYHFSALITVITVYAFLYGRLYLVLNGEGLSARKAIQDNKPLQVALASQSLVQIGFLMVLPMFMEISLERGYRAAVSEFILMQFQLAPMFFMFSLGTMSHYFGRTLLHGGAIPIYRSTGRGFVVFHVNFAENYRFYSRSHFVKGIELSIVLVVYEIFGHNYRSDVGYVLINISMWFMAGTWLFAPFLFNPSSFEWLKIVDGWNDWNIWIRNDGGIGIPPEKSWESWWEQEQQHLRYSGLWGIVVEILLSLRFFIYQYGLIYHLNITKRESNSFLIVSAWRRKLSAKSQSLIRIINGLIFLTFVPIVTLIALPHMSVQDIVIFVLAFVPTGWGMLQIAQALKPLVQVVGLWESVKTLARNYDMVMGLLLFTPVAFLSLFPFISDFQTRTLFNKWFSGDLQILSTLRGRRNARYSYNKRE
;
A
#
# COMPACT_ATOMS: atom_id res chain seq x y z
N MET A 1 5.54 14.69 -8.55
CA MET A 1 6.33 15.03 -9.77
C MET A 1 6.81 16.45 -9.59
N THR A 2 7.95 16.64 -8.94
CA THR A 2 8.23 17.91 -8.24
C THR A 2 9.69 18.36 -8.33
N TYR A 3 10.37 17.95 -9.40
CA TYR A 3 11.75 18.36 -9.72
C TYR A 3 11.80 18.99 -11.12
N GLY A 4 10.88 19.92 -11.40
CA GLY A 4 10.67 20.46 -12.75
C GLY A 4 11.77 21.42 -13.22
N ARG A 5 12.13 22.40 -12.38
CA ARG A 5 13.01 23.50 -12.82
C ARG A 5 14.51 23.26 -12.62
N GLU A 6 14.94 22.67 -11.51
CA GLU A 6 16.39 22.57 -11.22
C GLU A 6 17.13 21.49 -12.04
N VAL A 7 16.39 20.49 -12.55
CA VAL A 7 16.94 19.40 -13.38
C VAL A 7 17.28 19.88 -14.81
N VAL A 8 16.74 21.04 -15.23
CA VAL A 8 16.98 21.62 -16.57
C VAL A 8 18.43 22.05 -16.75
N ILE A 9 19.10 22.46 -15.66
CA ILE A 9 20.48 22.98 -15.71
C ILE A 9 21.46 21.91 -16.20
N TRP A 10 21.21 20.64 -15.88
CA TRP A 10 22.15 19.55 -16.12
C TRP A 10 21.83 18.70 -17.35
N GLN A 11 20.73 18.98 -18.07
CA GLN A 11 20.35 18.28 -19.32
C GLN A 11 20.05 16.78 -19.16
N VAL A 12 19.64 16.34 -17.95
CA VAL A 12 19.40 14.92 -17.62
C VAL A 12 17.93 14.64 -17.27
N ARG A 13 17.00 15.46 -17.78
CA ARG A 13 15.57 15.25 -17.56
C ARG A 13 14.95 14.38 -18.65
N PHE A 14 14.52 13.19 -18.27
CA PHE A 14 13.82 12.28 -19.16
C PHE A 14 12.30 12.36 -18.93
N HIS A 15 11.54 12.57 -20.01
CA HIS A 15 10.08 12.65 -19.93
C HIS A 15 9.42 11.29 -20.18
N TYR A 16 8.45 10.93 -19.35
CA TYR A 16 7.52 9.84 -19.64
C TYR A 16 6.38 10.39 -20.50
N GLY A 17 6.44 10.15 -21.81
CA GLY A 17 5.40 10.57 -22.74
C GLY A 17 5.20 9.58 -23.88
N HIS A 18 3.95 9.36 -24.26
CA HIS A 18 3.65 8.78 -25.57
C HIS A 18 3.81 9.90 -26.59
N SER A 19 4.67 9.72 -27.58
CA SER A 19 4.79 10.65 -28.70
C SER A 19 3.58 10.49 -29.61
N ASP A 20 2.81 11.57 -29.79
CA ASP A 20 1.63 11.59 -30.69
C ASP A 20 2.05 11.40 -32.17
N VAL A 21 3.31 11.69 -32.51
CA VAL A 21 3.95 11.40 -33.81
C VAL A 21 5.29 10.70 -33.55
N PHE A 22 5.43 9.46 -34.02
CA PHE A 22 6.53 8.57 -33.65
C PHE A 22 7.31 8.07 -34.88
N ASP A 23 8.52 8.58 -35.08
CA ASP A 23 9.50 7.90 -35.93
C ASP A 23 10.15 6.78 -35.12
N ARG A 24 9.70 5.55 -35.36
CA ARG A 24 10.16 4.34 -34.67
C ARG A 24 11.66 4.09 -34.88
N LEU A 25 12.19 4.34 -36.08
CA LEU A 25 13.60 4.08 -36.41
C LEU A 25 14.52 5.03 -35.66
N PHE A 26 14.14 6.31 -35.59
CA PHE A 26 14.87 7.30 -34.80
C PHE A 26 14.85 6.97 -33.31
N HIS A 27 13.68 6.65 -32.74
CA HIS A 27 13.55 6.43 -31.29
C HIS A 27 14.21 5.14 -30.81
N LEU A 28 14.19 4.07 -31.61
CA LEU A 28 14.89 2.82 -31.28
C LEU A 28 16.41 3.02 -31.18
N THR A 29 16.97 3.93 -31.98
CA THR A 29 18.42 4.10 -32.09
C THR A 29 18.96 5.32 -31.33
N ARG A 30 18.13 6.34 -31.10
CA ARG A 30 18.51 7.65 -30.55
C ARG A 30 17.49 8.23 -29.57
N GLY A 31 16.52 7.45 -29.09
CA GLY A 31 15.52 7.92 -28.12
C GLY A 31 15.98 7.82 -26.66
N GLY A 32 15.54 8.77 -25.83
CA GLY A 32 15.68 8.71 -24.36
C GLY A 32 17.13 8.58 -23.88
N PHE A 33 17.40 7.57 -23.05
CA PHE A 33 18.73 7.31 -22.49
C PHE A 33 19.83 7.11 -23.55
N ASN A 34 19.48 6.55 -24.71
CA ASN A 34 20.43 6.32 -25.80
C ASN A 34 20.89 7.62 -26.48
N ALA A 35 20.09 8.69 -26.43
CA ALA A 35 20.52 10.01 -26.88
C ALA A 35 21.66 10.51 -25.99
N THR A 36 21.43 10.52 -24.67
CA THR A 36 22.39 11.03 -23.69
C THR A 36 23.66 10.19 -23.60
N LEU A 37 23.54 8.86 -23.73
CA LEU A 37 24.72 7.96 -23.81
C LEU A 37 25.60 8.23 -25.03
N ARG A 38 25.06 8.86 -26.08
CA ARG A 38 25.78 9.24 -27.30
C ARG A 38 26.06 10.74 -27.35
N GLU A 39 26.14 11.37 -26.18
CA GLU A 39 26.40 12.82 -26.02
C GLU A 39 25.33 13.73 -26.64
N GLY A 40 24.17 13.16 -26.96
CA GLY A 40 23.00 13.92 -27.38
C GLY A 40 22.34 14.63 -26.19
N ASN A 41 21.78 15.81 -26.46
CA ASN A 41 21.08 16.60 -25.47
C ASN A 41 19.56 16.38 -25.57
N VAL A 42 18.90 16.15 -24.44
CA VAL A 42 17.44 16.07 -24.35
C VAL A 42 16.92 17.37 -23.75
N THR A 43 16.37 18.25 -24.59
CA THR A 43 15.75 19.49 -24.11
C THR A 43 14.35 19.23 -23.61
N HIS A 44 14.06 19.66 -22.38
CA HIS A 44 12.72 19.61 -21.82
C HIS A 44 12.10 21.01 -21.86
N HIS A 45 11.16 21.24 -22.77
CA HIS A 45 10.41 22.49 -22.83
C HIS A 45 9.19 22.39 -21.90
N GLU A 46 9.25 23.06 -20.76
CA GLU A 46 8.08 23.21 -19.89
C GLU A 46 7.14 24.27 -20.47
N TYR A 47 5.91 23.87 -20.77
CA TYR A 47 4.86 24.82 -21.09
C TYR A 47 4.20 25.27 -19.78
N ILE A 48 4.41 26.53 -19.40
CA ILE A 48 3.85 27.13 -18.16
C ILE A 48 2.32 27.13 -18.18
N GLN A 49 1.69 27.15 -19.35
CA GLN A 49 0.24 27.29 -19.47
C GLN A 49 -0.31 26.64 -20.74
N VAL A 50 -0.22 25.31 -20.84
CA VAL A 50 -1.10 24.56 -21.75
C VAL A 50 -1.97 23.66 -20.89
N GLY A 51 -3.24 24.06 -20.76
CA GLY A 51 -4.26 23.44 -19.92
C GLY A 51 -4.63 22.03 -20.36
N LYS A 52 -3.72 21.08 -20.16
CA LYS A 52 -4.01 19.63 -20.15
C LYS A 52 -4.11 19.10 -18.72
N ALA A 53 -3.99 19.97 -17.71
CA ALA A 53 -4.30 19.67 -16.32
C ALA A 53 -5.80 19.37 -16.23
N ARG A 54 -6.10 18.08 -16.07
CA ARG A 54 -7.45 17.57 -15.84
C ARG A 54 -7.57 17.33 -14.34
N ASP A 55 -8.73 17.61 -13.77
CA ASP A 55 -9.04 17.10 -12.45
C ASP A 55 -8.80 15.59 -12.47
N ALA A 56 -8.06 15.08 -11.49
CA ALA A 56 -7.81 13.65 -11.32
C ALA A 56 -8.24 13.20 -9.93
N GLY A 57 -9.02 12.11 -9.85
CA GLY A 57 -9.36 11.46 -8.58
C GLY A 57 -8.20 10.62 -8.06
N LEU A 58 -8.26 10.20 -6.80
CA LEU A 58 -7.20 9.40 -6.17
C LEU A 58 -6.84 8.17 -7.01
N ASN A 59 -7.83 7.40 -7.49
CA ASN A 59 -7.59 6.20 -8.30
C ASN A 59 -6.82 6.50 -9.60
N GLN A 60 -7.13 7.62 -10.26
CA GLN A 60 -6.43 8.03 -11.47
C GLN A 60 -4.98 8.41 -11.18
N ILE A 61 -4.75 9.15 -10.08
CA ILE A 61 -3.41 9.55 -9.66
C ILE A 61 -2.59 8.33 -9.23
N SER A 62 -3.12 7.47 -8.36
CA SER A 62 -2.43 6.25 -7.91
C SER A 62 -2.11 5.31 -9.07
N MET A 63 -3.00 5.17 -10.06
CA MET A 63 -2.70 4.37 -11.26
C MET A 63 -1.56 4.98 -12.08
N PHE A 64 -1.52 6.31 -12.19
CA PHE A 64 -0.43 6.98 -12.89
C PHE A 64 0.90 6.84 -12.16
N GLU A 65 0.90 7.01 -10.84
CA GLU A 65 2.08 6.78 -10.00
C GLU A 65 2.54 5.32 -10.04
N ALA A 66 1.62 4.36 -10.01
CA ALA A 66 1.92 2.94 -10.15
C ALA A 66 2.64 2.66 -11.47
N LYS A 67 2.15 3.22 -12.59
CA LYS A 67 2.78 3.06 -13.92
C LYS A 67 4.21 3.59 -13.93
N ILE A 68 4.42 4.76 -13.35
CA ILE A 68 5.75 5.39 -13.30
C ILE A 68 6.68 4.61 -12.39
N ALA A 69 6.21 4.20 -11.22
CA ALA A 69 6.98 3.40 -10.28
C ALA A 69 7.40 2.06 -10.88
N SER A 70 6.50 1.37 -11.58
CA SER A 70 6.84 0.14 -12.31
C SER A 70 7.82 0.40 -13.46
N GLY A 71 7.60 1.43 -14.28
CA GLY A 71 8.51 1.77 -15.37
C GLY A 71 9.93 2.09 -14.85
N ASN A 72 10.05 2.82 -13.75
CA ASN A 72 11.34 3.08 -13.10
C ASN A 72 11.94 1.81 -12.48
N GLY A 73 11.12 0.87 -12.00
CA GLY A 73 11.58 -0.45 -11.55
C GLY A 73 12.24 -1.25 -12.67
N GLU A 74 11.68 -1.23 -13.88
CA GLU A 74 12.30 -1.85 -15.06
C GLU A 74 13.57 -1.09 -15.50
N GLN A 75 13.54 0.25 -15.47
CA GLN A 75 14.71 1.06 -15.78
C GLN A 75 15.87 0.77 -14.81
N ALA A 76 15.59 0.55 -13.53
CA ALA A 76 16.60 0.18 -12.53
C ALA A 76 17.37 -1.10 -12.88
N LEU A 77 16.69 -2.03 -13.58
CA LEU A 77 17.26 -3.30 -14.05
C LEU A 77 17.91 -3.19 -15.44
N SER A 78 17.80 -2.03 -16.10
CA SER A 78 18.28 -1.84 -17.47
C SER A 78 19.79 -1.58 -17.54
N ARG A 79 20.41 -2.03 -18.64
CA ARG A 79 21.82 -1.75 -18.95
C ARG A 79 22.07 -0.27 -19.23
N ASP A 80 21.05 0.46 -19.65
CA ASP A 80 21.18 1.86 -20.01
C ASP A 80 21.37 2.73 -18.76
N VAL A 81 20.62 2.46 -17.68
CA VAL A 81 20.84 3.12 -16.38
C VAL A 81 22.23 2.79 -15.82
N TYR A 82 22.66 1.53 -15.93
CA TYR A 82 24.01 1.14 -15.53
C TYR A 82 25.10 1.94 -16.28
N ARG A 83 24.96 2.10 -17.60
CA ARG A 83 25.90 2.88 -18.42
C ARG A 83 25.84 4.37 -18.08
N LEU A 84 24.64 4.95 -17.96
CA LEU A 84 24.47 6.36 -17.59
C LEU A 84 25.14 6.67 -16.26
N GLY A 85 25.02 5.77 -15.27
CA GLY A 85 25.69 5.91 -13.98
C GLY A 85 27.22 5.94 -14.04
N HIS A 86 27.84 5.36 -15.07
CA HIS A 86 29.31 5.44 -15.29
C HIS A 86 29.74 6.69 -16.05
N HIS A 87 28.84 7.29 -16.84
CA HIS A 87 29.15 8.45 -17.68
C HIS A 87 28.74 9.79 -17.05
N PHE A 88 27.85 9.79 -16.07
CA PHE A 88 27.43 11.01 -15.39
C PHE A 88 28.44 11.48 -14.35
N ASP A 89 28.71 12.78 -14.36
CA ASP A 89 29.37 13.46 -13.25
C ASP A 89 28.46 13.48 -12.01
N PHE A 90 29.01 13.89 -10.87
CA PHE A 90 28.30 13.89 -9.60
C PHE A 90 26.97 14.66 -9.66
N PHE A 91 26.93 15.83 -10.29
CA PHE A 91 25.75 16.68 -10.33
C PHE A 91 24.66 16.13 -11.26
N ARG A 92 25.04 15.62 -12.44
CA ARG A 92 24.13 14.92 -13.35
C ARG A 92 23.58 13.65 -12.71
N MET A 93 24.41 12.89 -12.01
CA MET A 93 23.98 11.68 -11.32
C MET A 93 23.04 11.99 -10.15
N LEU A 94 23.30 13.05 -9.39
CA LEU A 94 22.40 13.51 -8.33
C LEU A 94 21.04 13.93 -8.89
N SER A 95 21.05 14.68 -9.99
CA SER A 95 19.85 15.11 -10.70
C SER A 95 19.06 13.92 -11.25
N PHE A 96 19.76 12.95 -11.85
CA PHE A 96 19.17 11.70 -12.33
C PHE A 96 18.54 10.89 -11.19
N TYR A 97 19.25 10.78 -10.05
CA TYR A 97 18.77 10.05 -8.88
C TYR A 97 17.42 10.59 -8.38
N PHE A 98 17.30 11.91 -8.17
CA PHE A 98 16.06 12.49 -7.65
C PHE A 98 14.92 12.61 -8.67
N SER A 99 15.22 12.57 -9.97
CA SER A 99 14.21 12.70 -11.02
C SER A 99 13.69 11.38 -11.58
N THR A 100 14.43 10.28 -11.40
CA THR A 100 14.11 8.96 -11.99
C THR A 100 14.10 7.84 -10.94
N VAL A 101 15.01 6.85 -11.07
CA VAL A 101 15.04 5.60 -10.31
C VAL A 101 15.31 5.84 -8.83
N GLY A 102 16.20 6.77 -8.49
CA GLY A 102 16.65 7.00 -7.12
C GLY A 102 15.52 7.47 -6.18
N TYR A 103 14.60 8.29 -6.67
CA TYR A 103 13.42 8.73 -5.92
C TYR A 103 12.54 7.54 -5.52
N HIS A 104 12.24 6.63 -6.45
CA HIS A 104 11.44 5.43 -6.18
C HIS A 104 12.19 4.41 -5.32
N PHE A 105 13.51 4.31 -5.49
CA PHE A 105 14.35 3.49 -4.62
C PHE A 105 14.35 4.00 -3.18
N SER A 106 14.51 5.31 -2.95
CA SER A 106 14.41 5.93 -1.62
C SER A 106 13.04 5.71 -0.99
N ALA A 107 11.96 5.79 -1.78
CA ALA A 107 10.60 5.48 -1.32
C ALA A 107 10.45 4.02 -0.86
N LEU A 108 11.00 3.07 -1.64
CA LEU A 108 11.02 1.65 -1.28
C LEU A 108 11.77 1.43 0.04
N ILE A 109 13.00 1.95 0.15
CA ILE A 109 13.84 1.81 1.35
C ILE A 109 13.14 2.40 2.57
N THR A 110 12.50 3.57 2.44
CA THR A 110 11.78 4.20 3.55
C THR A 110 10.69 3.29 4.11
N VAL A 111 9.87 2.67 3.25
CA VAL A 111 8.84 1.72 3.67
C VAL A 111 9.46 0.47 4.29
N ILE A 112 10.51 -0.10 3.71
CA ILE A 112 11.22 -1.26 4.28
C ILE A 112 11.78 -0.94 5.67
N THR A 113 12.36 0.26 5.86
CA THR A 113 12.84 0.71 7.17
C THR A 113 11.71 0.81 8.18
N VAL A 114 10.52 1.27 7.80
CA VAL A 114 9.35 1.28 8.71
C VAL A 114 9.00 -0.14 9.15
N TYR A 115 8.92 -1.08 8.21
CA TYR A 115 8.65 -2.49 8.52
C TYR A 115 9.72 -3.10 9.42
N ALA A 116 11.00 -2.95 9.08
CA ALA A 116 12.11 -3.46 9.85
C ALA A 116 12.13 -2.86 11.28
N PHE A 117 11.87 -1.56 11.39
CA PHE A 117 11.81 -0.87 12.68
C PHE A 117 10.62 -1.35 13.53
N LEU A 118 9.43 -1.49 12.94
CA LEU A 118 8.23 -1.95 13.65
C LEU A 118 8.37 -3.40 14.14
N TYR A 119 8.76 -4.31 13.25
CA TYR A 119 8.99 -5.72 13.60
C TYR A 119 10.18 -5.88 14.57
N GLY A 120 11.23 -5.07 14.42
CA GLY A 120 12.35 -5.03 15.37
C GLY A 120 11.90 -4.59 16.77
N ARG A 121 11.09 -3.54 16.88
CA ARG A 121 10.50 -3.08 18.16
C ARG A 121 9.63 -4.16 18.80
N LEU A 122 8.81 -4.82 17.99
CA LEU A 122 7.95 -5.90 18.44
C LEU A 122 8.77 -7.07 18.98
N TYR A 123 9.80 -7.52 18.25
CA TYR A 123 10.68 -8.60 18.67
C TYR A 123 11.36 -8.29 20.01
N LEU A 124 11.82 -7.06 20.19
CA LEU A 124 12.43 -6.59 21.43
C LEU A 124 11.46 -6.67 22.62
N VAL A 125 10.22 -6.17 22.44
CA VAL A 125 9.18 -6.25 23.47
C VAL A 125 8.82 -7.70 23.80
N LEU A 126 8.71 -8.57 22.80
CA LEU A 126 8.39 -9.99 22.99
C LEU A 126 9.52 -10.76 23.68
N ASN A 127 10.78 -10.32 23.60
CA ASN A 127 11.86 -10.91 24.41
C ASN A 127 11.97 -10.32 25.82
N GLY A 128 11.10 -9.38 26.19
CA GLY A 128 11.17 -8.67 27.47
C GLY A 128 12.23 -7.57 27.52
N GLU A 129 13.00 -7.37 26.44
CA GLU A 129 13.97 -6.29 26.31
C GLU A 129 13.36 -5.14 25.49
N GLY A 130 12.59 -4.23 26.12
CA GLY A 130 12.14 -3.03 25.41
C GLY A 130 13.31 -2.11 25.05
N LEU A 131 13.18 -1.34 23.95
CA LEU A 131 14.17 -0.31 23.58
C LEU A 131 14.49 0.64 24.75
N SER A 132 13.48 0.94 25.57
CA SER A 132 13.56 1.82 26.73
C SER A 132 14.01 1.12 28.03
N ALA A 133 14.17 -0.21 28.05
CA ALA A 133 14.78 -0.93 29.19
C ALA A 133 16.30 -0.75 29.24
N ARG A 134 16.93 -0.53 28.09
CA ARG A 134 18.37 -0.28 28.02
C ARG A 134 18.62 1.19 28.34
N LYS A 135 19.14 1.44 29.54
CA LYS A 135 19.57 2.77 30.02
C LYS A 135 20.44 3.51 28.97
N ALA A 136 21.30 2.77 28.25
CA ALA A 136 22.13 3.29 27.16
C ALA A 136 21.37 3.87 25.96
N ILE A 137 20.13 3.43 25.71
CA ILE A 137 19.27 3.93 24.61
C ILE A 137 18.42 5.09 25.11
N GLN A 138 17.90 5.01 26.34
CA GLN A 138 17.15 6.09 26.98
C GLN A 138 17.98 7.37 27.18
N ASP A 139 19.26 7.22 27.54
CA ASP A 139 20.16 8.35 27.78
C ASP A 139 20.72 8.94 26.47
N ASN A 140 20.51 8.27 25.33
CA ASN A 140 21.01 8.70 24.03
C ASN A 140 20.06 9.74 23.38
N LYS A 141 20.17 10.98 23.86
CA LYS A 141 19.41 12.13 23.32
C LYS A 141 19.53 12.27 21.80
N PRO A 142 20.71 12.13 21.16
CA PRO A 142 20.81 12.16 19.70
C PRO A 142 19.93 11.13 18.99
N LEU A 143 19.86 9.90 19.52
CA LEU A 143 19.02 8.85 18.96
C LEU A 143 17.53 9.17 19.09
N GLN A 144 17.09 9.69 20.24
CA GLN A 144 15.71 10.13 20.43
C GLN A 144 15.32 11.26 19.48
N VAL A 145 16.21 12.24 19.29
CA VAL A 145 15.99 13.34 18.34
C VAL A 145 15.93 12.81 16.90
N ALA A 146 16.83 11.92 16.50
CA ALA A 146 16.81 11.32 15.16
C ALA A 146 15.51 10.55 14.88
N LEU A 147 15.04 9.76 15.86
CA LEU A 147 13.78 9.02 15.75
C LEU A 147 12.56 9.95 15.71
N ALA A 148 12.56 11.02 16.51
CA ALA A 148 11.51 12.03 16.50
C ALA A 148 11.47 12.79 15.16
N SER A 149 12.62 13.23 14.65
CA SER A 149 12.73 13.87 13.34
C SER A 149 12.23 12.94 12.22
N GLN A 150 12.61 11.66 12.25
CA GLN A 150 12.11 10.65 11.31
C GLN A 150 10.58 10.52 11.36
N SER A 151 9.97 10.51 12.54
CA SER A 151 8.51 10.41 12.68
C SER A 151 7.75 11.60 12.07
N LEU A 152 8.32 12.82 12.17
CA LEU A 152 7.77 14.02 11.52
C LEU A 152 7.94 13.98 10.00
N VAL A 153 9.06 13.45 9.50
CA VAL A 153 9.26 13.19 8.07
C VAL A 153 8.22 12.17 7.57
N GLN A 154 8.01 11.11 8.36
CA GLN A 154 7.11 10.01 8.03
C GLN A 154 5.67 10.46 7.87
N ILE A 155 5.16 11.38 8.71
CA ILE A 155 3.78 11.92 8.61
C ILE A 155 3.52 12.62 7.26
N GLY A 156 4.53 12.83 6.42
CA GLY A 156 4.36 13.41 5.07
C GLY A 156 4.53 14.92 5.04
N PHE A 157 4.78 15.55 6.20
CA PHE A 157 5.00 16.99 6.31
C PHE A 157 6.18 17.47 5.46
N LEU A 158 7.31 16.74 5.52
CA LEU A 158 8.47 17.07 4.69
C LEU A 158 8.30 16.75 3.20
N MET A 159 7.34 15.89 2.83
CA MET A 159 7.03 15.64 1.42
C MET A 159 6.33 16.82 0.76
N VAL A 160 5.72 17.71 1.55
CA VAL A 160 5.10 18.97 1.07
C VAL A 160 6.14 20.07 0.87
N LEU A 161 7.32 19.96 1.49
CA LEU A 161 8.34 21.02 1.47
C LEU A 161 8.81 21.42 0.06
N PRO A 162 9.04 20.49 -0.89
CA PRO A 162 9.37 20.89 -2.26
C PRO A 162 8.28 21.76 -2.91
N MET A 163 7.00 21.46 -2.65
CA MET A 163 5.88 22.25 -3.16
C MET A 163 5.83 23.65 -2.51
N PHE A 164 6.13 23.74 -1.22
CA PHE A 164 6.26 25.02 -0.54
C PHE A 164 7.36 25.89 -1.16
N MET A 165 8.52 25.30 -1.47
CA MET A 165 9.63 26.01 -2.11
C MET A 165 9.27 26.48 -3.51
N GLU A 166 8.61 25.64 -4.31
CA GLU A 166 8.14 25.99 -5.66
C GLU A 166 7.16 27.17 -5.63
N ILE A 167 6.12 27.10 -4.80
CA ILE A 167 5.14 28.19 -4.67
C ILE A 167 5.80 29.46 -4.13
N SER A 168 6.79 29.33 -3.24
CA SER A 168 7.55 30.47 -2.72
C SER A 168 8.30 31.19 -3.82
N LEU A 169 8.89 30.45 -4.76
CA LEU A 169 9.61 31.01 -5.90
C LEU A 169 8.67 31.57 -6.98
N GLU A 170 7.52 30.94 -7.22
CA GLU A 170 6.61 31.34 -8.29
C GLU A 170 5.62 32.44 -7.91
N ARG A 171 5.08 32.38 -6.69
CA ARG A 171 3.96 33.23 -6.23
C ARG A 171 4.32 34.05 -4.98
N GLY A 172 5.55 33.90 -4.48
CA GLY A 172 6.05 34.60 -3.30
C GLY A 172 5.75 33.88 -1.99
N TYR A 173 6.53 34.20 -0.96
CA TYR A 173 6.50 33.53 0.35
C TYR A 173 5.13 33.56 1.05
N ARG A 174 4.42 34.70 1.01
CA ARG A 174 3.10 34.83 1.64
C ARG A 174 2.08 33.88 1.01
N ALA A 175 2.09 33.75 -0.31
CA ALA A 175 1.23 32.81 -1.02
C ALA A 175 1.59 31.37 -0.64
N ALA A 176 2.88 31.05 -0.58
CA ALA A 176 3.35 29.72 -0.18
C ALA A 176 2.89 29.32 1.23
N VAL A 177 2.97 30.22 2.22
CA VAL A 177 2.49 29.94 3.58
C VAL A 177 0.97 29.72 3.61
N SER A 178 0.21 30.55 2.90
CA SER A 178 -1.25 30.40 2.82
C SER A 178 -1.67 29.08 2.17
N GLU A 179 -1.06 28.75 1.03
CA GLU A 179 -1.31 27.51 0.30
C GLU A 179 -0.87 26.28 1.11
N PHE A 180 0.26 26.36 1.81
CA PHE A 180 0.74 25.29 2.67
C PHE A 180 -0.23 24.95 3.80
N ILE A 181 -0.76 25.96 4.47
CA ILE A 181 -1.78 25.79 5.52
C ILE A 181 -3.03 25.15 4.92
N LEU A 182 -3.47 25.63 3.75
CA LEU A 182 -4.63 25.09 3.04
C LEU A 182 -4.43 23.62 2.65
N MET A 183 -3.24 23.23 2.17
CA MET A 183 -2.90 21.84 1.87
C MET A 183 -2.98 20.93 3.09
N GLN A 184 -2.61 21.41 4.29
CA GLN A 184 -2.74 20.62 5.51
C GLN A 184 -4.22 20.33 5.81
N PHE A 185 -5.10 21.33 5.67
CA PHE A 185 -6.54 21.15 5.84
C PHE A 185 -7.15 20.22 4.78
N GLN A 186 -6.59 20.21 3.57
CA GLN A 186 -6.95 19.29 2.49
C GLN A 186 -6.35 17.89 2.63
N LEU A 187 -5.74 17.58 3.78
CA LEU A 187 -5.21 16.25 4.11
C LEU A 187 -4.05 15.83 3.18
N ALA A 188 -3.26 16.79 2.67
CA ALA A 188 -2.07 16.51 1.86
C ALA A 188 -1.09 15.50 2.50
N PRO A 189 -0.84 15.51 3.83
CA PRO A 189 0.01 14.50 4.46
C PRO A 189 -0.50 13.06 4.25
N MET A 190 -1.81 12.83 4.33
CA MET A 190 -2.41 11.52 4.03
C MET A 190 -2.26 11.16 2.55
N PHE A 191 -2.47 12.12 1.66
CA PHE A 191 -2.30 11.89 0.22
C PHE A 191 -0.86 11.46 -0.12
N PHE A 192 0.16 12.20 0.37
CA PHE A 192 1.56 11.88 0.07
C PHE A 192 2.02 10.58 0.70
N MET A 193 1.54 10.26 1.91
CA MET A 193 1.84 8.99 2.57
C MET A 193 1.16 7.80 1.86
N PHE A 194 -0.02 8.00 1.30
CA PHE A 194 -0.67 7.00 0.44
C PHE A 194 0.09 6.82 -0.88
N SER A 195 0.49 7.92 -1.51
CA SER A 195 1.33 7.92 -2.72
C SER A 195 2.67 7.20 -2.50
N LEU A 196 3.33 7.41 -1.34
CA LEU A 196 4.54 6.68 -0.95
C LEU A 196 4.33 5.15 -0.95
N GLY A 197 3.19 4.69 -0.42
CA GLY A 197 2.80 3.27 -0.40
C GLY A 197 2.62 2.71 -1.81
N THR A 198 1.96 3.48 -2.69
CA THR A 198 1.78 3.14 -4.10
C THR A 198 3.13 2.98 -4.80
N MET A 199 3.99 3.99 -4.72
CA MET A 199 5.29 3.96 -5.39
C MET A 199 6.15 2.81 -4.90
N SER A 200 6.24 2.61 -3.58
CA SER A 200 7.01 1.52 -2.97
C SER A 200 6.52 0.14 -3.40
N HIS A 201 5.20 -0.08 -3.40
CA HIS A 201 4.63 -1.39 -3.77
C HIS A 201 4.94 -1.76 -5.22
N TYR A 202 4.63 -0.87 -6.17
CA TYR A 202 4.78 -1.17 -7.60
C TYR A 202 6.25 -1.19 -8.04
N PHE A 203 7.09 -0.30 -7.50
CA PHE A 203 8.53 -0.33 -7.74
C PHE A 203 9.17 -1.63 -7.20
N GLY A 204 8.89 -2.00 -5.93
CA GLY A 204 9.43 -3.21 -5.32
C GLY A 204 8.97 -4.51 -5.98
N ARG A 205 7.69 -4.59 -6.37
CA ARG A 205 7.14 -5.74 -7.12
C ARG A 205 7.86 -5.92 -8.45
N THR A 206 8.09 -4.83 -9.18
CA THR A 206 8.76 -4.86 -10.48
C THR A 206 10.23 -5.27 -10.32
N LEU A 207 10.89 -4.82 -9.24
CA LEU A 207 12.28 -5.19 -8.94
C LEU A 207 12.44 -6.69 -8.65
N LEU A 208 11.51 -7.30 -7.91
CA LEU A 208 11.59 -8.70 -7.49
C LEU A 208 11.16 -9.70 -8.59
N HIS A 209 10.11 -9.37 -9.32
CA HIS A 209 9.46 -10.31 -10.22
C HIS A 209 9.65 -9.98 -11.70
N GLY A 210 10.10 -8.77 -12.00
CA GLY A 210 10.15 -8.27 -13.37
C GLY A 210 8.75 -8.08 -13.96
N GLY A 211 8.71 -7.44 -15.11
CA GLY A 211 7.49 -7.21 -15.88
C GLY A 211 6.72 -5.97 -15.42
N ALA A 212 6.49 -5.07 -16.37
CA ALA A 212 5.52 -4.02 -16.28
C ALA A 212 4.17 -4.62 -15.87
N ILE A 213 3.43 -3.85 -15.07
CA ILE A 213 2.12 -4.20 -14.51
C ILE A 213 1.32 -5.05 -15.53
N PRO A 214 1.01 -6.34 -15.25
CA PRO A 214 0.15 -7.16 -16.13
C PRO A 214 -1.23 -6.53 -16.35
N ILE A 215 -1.58 -5.64 -15.42
CA ILE A 215 -2.75 -4.77 -15.38
C ILE A 215 -2.44 -3.47 -16.13
N TYR A 216 -2.43 -3.46 -17.46
CA TYR A 216 -2.67 -2.21 -18.19
C TYR A 216 -4.13 -1.79 -17.95
N ARG A 217 -4.43 -1.29 -16.75
CA ARG A 217 -5.65 -0.52 -16.50
C ARG A 217 -5.42 0.84 -17.11
N SER A 218 -6.13 1.14 -18.19
CA SER A 218 -6.14 2.48 -18.77
C SER A 218 -6.42 3.47 -17.64
N THR A 219 -5.63 4.53 -17.52
CA THR A 219 -5.96 5.66 -16.66
C THR A 219 -7.26 6.22 -17.23
N GLY A 220 -8.39 5.80 -16.67
CA GLY A 220 -9.70 6.05 -17.24
C GLY A 220 -9.90 7.55 -17.45
N ARG A 221 -10.50 7.95 -18.57
CA ARG A 221 -10.84 9.34 -18.88
C ARG A 221 -12.20 9.73 -18.28
N GLY A 222 -12.49 9.27 -17.06
CA GLY A 222 -13.72 9.58 -16.31
C GLY A 222 -13.66 10.95 -15.61
N PHE A 223 -14.82 11.51 -15.27
CA PHE A 223 -14.89 12.72 -14.45
C PHE A 223 -14.60 12.37 -12.98
N VAL A 224 -13.83 13.23 -12.30
CA VAL A 224 -13.44 13.05 -10.88
C VAL A 224 -14.63 13.07 -9.93
N VAL A 225 -15.75 13.63 -10.40
CA VAL A 225 -16.96 13.88 -9.60
C VAL A 225 -17.73 12.58 -9.30
N PHE A 226 -17.40 11.46 -9.95
CA PHE A 226 -18.13 10.21 -9.72
C PHE A 226 -17.59 9.42 -8.53
N HIS A 227 -18.52 9.03 -7.67
CA HIS A 227 -18.29 8.06 -6.61
C HIS A 227 -17.81 6.73 -7.21
N VAL A 228 -16.73 6.19 -6.63
CA VAL A 228 -16.20 4.86 -6.94
C VAL A 228 -16.75 3.85 -5.94
N ASN A 229 -17.29 2.74 -6.44
CA ASN A 229 -17.87 1.69 -5.59
C ASN A 229 -16.80 1.01 -4.72
N PHE A 230 -17.22 0.53 -3.54
CA PHE A 230 -16.33 -0.14 -2.59
C PHE A 230 -15.56 -1.32 -3.22
N ALA A 231 -16.24 -2.16 -4.01
CA ALA A 231 -15.62 -3.30 -4.69
C ALA A 231 -14.48 -2.88 -5.63
N GLU A 232 -14.60 -1.75 -6.30
CA GLU A 232 -13.56 -1.23 -7.16
C GLU A 232 -12.34 -0.77 -6.34
N ASN A 233 -12.55 0.06 -5.30
CA ASN A 233 -11.48 0.49 -4.41
C ASN A 233 -10.78 -0.70 -3.74
N TYR A 234 -11.53 -1.72 -3.33
CA TYR A 234 -10.99 -2.97 -2.79
C TYR A 234 -10.05 -3.67 -3.78
N ARG A 235 -10.47 -3.86 -5.03
CA ARG A 235 -9.65 -4.48 -6.08
C ARG A 235 -8.40 -3.69 -6.44
N PHE A 236 -8.44 -2.36 -6.31
CA PHE A 236 -7.28 -1.50 -6.60
C PHE A 236 -6.25 -1.50 -5.49
N TYR A 237 -6.69 -1.49 -4.23
CA TYR A 237 -5.81 -1.20 -3.09
C TYR A 237 -5.58 -2.38 -2.15
N SER A 238 -6.24 -3.53 -2.36
CA SER A 238 -6.10 -4.73 -1.51
C SER A 238 -4.64 -5.10 -1.23
N ARG A 239 -3.83 -5.40 -2.26
CA ARG A 239 -2.42 -5.85 -2.10
C ARG A 239 -1.43 -4.72 -1.86
N SER A 240 -1.72 -3.54 -2.40
CA SER A 240 -0.81 -2.40 -2.35
C SER A 240 -0.85 -1.68 -0.99
N HIS A 241 -2.03 -1.56 -0.39
CA HIS A 241 -2.26 -0.77 0.83
C HIS A 241 -3.02 -1.52 1.91
N PHE A 242 -4.17 -2.14 1.61
CA PHE A 242 -5.06 -2.65 2.67
C PHE A 242 -4.47 -3.80 3.47
N VAL A 243 -3.93 -4.83 2.81
CA VAL A 243 -3.22 -5.93 3.47
C VAL A 243 -2.09 -5.39 4.35
N LYS A 244 -1.32 -4.45 3.80
CA LYS A 244 -0.18 -3.83 4.49
C LYS A 244 -0.62 -2.98 5.69
N GLY A 245 -1.68 -2.20 5.54
CA GLY A 245 -2.26 -1.38 6.61
C GLY A 245 -2.80 -2.24 7.75
N ILE A 246 -3.52 -3.32 7.42
CA ILE A 246 -4.03 -4.28 8.42
C ILE A 246 -2.86 -4.96 9.14
N GLU A 247 -1.82 -5.38 8.42
CA GLU A 247 -0.60 -5.95 9.01
C GLU A 247 0.05 -4.97 10.00
N LEU A 248 0.25 -3.71 9.60
CA LEU A 248 0.81 -2.68 10.47
C LEU A 248 -0.10 -2.43 11.70
N SER A 249 -1.42 -2.35 11.52
CA SER A 249 -2.38 -2.19 12.61
C SER A 249 -2.32 -3.36 13.60
N ILE A 250 -2.27 -4.61 13.13
CA ILE A 250 -2.16 -5.79 13.99
C ILE A 250 -0.86 -5.71 14.82
N VAL A 251 0.27 -5.41 14.18
CA VAL A 251 1.55 -5.30 14.89
C VAL A 251 1.51 -4.16 15.92
N LEU A 252 0.90 -3.02 15.60
CA LEU A 252 0.75 -1.89 16.53
C LEU A 252 -0.15 -2.24 17.72
N VAL A 253 -1.27 -2.94 17.49
CA VAL A 253 -2.14 -3.43 18.58
C VAL A 253 -1.36 -4.36 19.51
N VAL A 254 -0.59 -5.28 18.95
CA VAL A 254 0.23 -6.21 19.74
C VAL A 254 1.28 -5.44 20.53
N TYR A 255 1.95 -4.50 19.89
CA TYR A 255 2.92 -3.64 20.55
C TYR A 255 2.29 -2.88 21.73
N GLU A 256 1.05 -2.39 21.60
CA GLU A 256 0.34 -1.73 22.70
C GLU A 256 -0.04 -2.67 23.85
N ILE A 257 -0.39 -3.93 23.55
CA ILE A 257 -0.73 -4.95 24.57
C ILE A 257 0.51 -5.33 25.40
N PHE A 258 1.68 -5.48 24.78
CA PHE A 258 2.89 -5.93 25.49
C PHE A 258 3.83 -4.77 25.89
N GLY A 259 3.62 -3.56 25.36
CA GLY A 259 4.50 -2.40 25.54
C GLY A 259 4.27 -1.55 26.79
N HIS A 260 3.46 -2.02 27.75
CA HIS A 260 2.99 -1.21 28.90
C HIS A 260 4.10 -0.51 29.72
N ASN A 261 5.29 -1.09 29.83
CA ASN A 261 6.39 -0.56 30.65
C ASN A 261 7.20 0.59 30.00
N TYR A 262 6.85 0.99 28.77
CA TYR A 262 7.75 1.76 27.88
C TYR A 262 7.18 3.10 27.39
N ARG A 263 6.10 3.60 28.01
CA ARG A 263 5.23 4.69 27.51
C ARG A 263 5.61 6.13 27.89
N SER A 264 6.75 6.38 28.56
CA SER A 264 7.00 7.68 29.22
C SER A 264 7.73 8.75 28.40
N ASP A 265 8.13 8.48 27.15
CA ASP A 265 8.94 9.40 26.34
C ASP A 265 8.11 10.10 25.24
N VAL A 266 8.34 11.40 25.02
CA VAL A 266 7.73 12.17 23.91
C VAL A 266 8.09 11.55 22.56
N GLY A 267 9.31 11.01 22.42
CA GLY A 267 9.73 10.27 21.23
C GLY A 267 8.86 9.04 20.97
N TYR A 268 8.49 8.30 22.03
CA TYR A 268 7.59 7.14 21.91
C TYR A 268 6.22 7.55 21.35
N VAL A 269 5.64 8.63 21.88
CA VAL A 269 4.32 9.11 21.48
C VAL A 269 4.31 9.54 20.02
N LEU A 270 5.31 10.33 19.59
CA LEU A 270 5.41 10.81 18.21
C LEU A 270 5.56 9.65 17.21
N ILE A 271 6.44 8.69 17.51
CA ILE A 271 6.65 7.52 16.67
C ILE A 271 5.36 6.70 16.57
N ASN A 272 4.69 6.44 17.70
CA ASN A 272 3.48 5.64 17.71
C ASN A 272 2.34 6.30 16.91
N ILE A 273 2.13 7.61 17.10
CA ILE A 273 1.15 8.39 16.34
C ILE A 273 1.48 8.35 14.84
N SER A 274 2.74 8.51 14.46
CA SER A 274 3.16 8.47 13.05
C SER A 274 2.89 7.10 12.40
N MET A 275 3.11 6.00 13.12
CA MET A 275 2.85 4.64 12.63
C MET A 275 1.35 4.36 12.50
N TRP A 276 0.56 4.77 13.49
CA TRP A 276 -0.90 4.68 13.42
C TRP A 276 -1.48 5.55 12.30
N PHE A 277 -0.93 6.75 12.10
CA PHE A 277 -1.29 7.63 11.00
C PHE A 277 -0.98 6.97 9.64
N MET A 278 0.14 6.28 9.51
CA MET A 278 0.49 5.50 8.32
C MET A 278 -0.45 4.32 8.06
N ALA A 279 -0.72 3.52 9.07
CA ALA A 279 -1.68 2.41 8.95
C ALA A 279 -3.09 2.93 8.60
N GLY A 280 -3.57 3.97 9.29
CA GLY A 280 -4.87 4.59 9.04
C GLY A 280 -4.98 5.21 7.64
N THR A 281 -3.93 5.90 7.18
CA THR A 281 -3.88 6.48 5.84
C THR A 281 -4.00 5.40 4.76
N TRP A 282 -3.25 4.30 4.88
CA TRP A 282 -3.30 3.21 3.90
C TRP A 282 -4.66 2.49 3.87
N LEU A 283 -5.39 2.46 4.99
CA LEU A 283 -6.70 1.85 5.06
C LEU A 283 -7.83 2.77 4.57
N PHE A 284 -7.78 4.07 4.91
CA PHE A 284 -8.93 4.95 4.77
C PHE A 284 -8.79 6.06 3.72
N ALA A 285 -7.58 6.36 3.22
CA ALA A 285 -7.41 7.38 2.18
C ALA A 285 -8.26 7.14 0.92
N PRO A 286 -8.43 5.90 0.41
CA PRO A 286 -9.31 5.65 -0.73
C PRO A 286 -10.76 6.05 -0.52
N PHE A 287 -11.26 6.00 0.71
CA PHE A 287 -12.63 6.39 1.04
C PHE A 287 -12.72 7.90 1.33
N LEU A 288 -11.71 8.47 2.00
CA LEU A 288 -11.64 9.91 2.28
C LEU A 288 -11.53 10.75 1.01
N PHE A 289 -10.76 10.32 0.01
CA PHE A 289 -10.61 11.04 -1.25
C PHE A 289 -11.59 10.60 -2.35
N ASN A 290 -12.61 9.82 -2.01
CA ASN A 290 -13.66 9.38 -2.93
C ASN A 290 -14.97 10.15 -2.66
N PRO A 291 -15.53 10.88 -3.65
CA PRO A 291 -16.76 11.65 -3.48
C PRO A 291 -17.92 10.81 -2.94
N SER A 292 -18.75 11.39 -2.07
CA SER A 292 -19.95 10.75 -1.49
C SER A 292 -19.69 9.40 -0.82
N SER A 293 -18.48 9.14 -0.33
CA SER A 293 -18.12 7.84 0.24
C SER A 293 -18.83 7.52 1.54
N PHE A 294 -19.28 8.53 2.28
CA PHE A 294 -20.00 8.39 3.55
C PHE A 294 -21.51 8.61 3.40
N GLU A 295 -22.04 8.51 2.18
CA GLU A 295 -23.49 8.52 1.95
C GLU A 295 -24.05 7.10 2.16
N TRP A 296 -25.06 6.97 3.03
CA TRP A 296 -25.62 5.67 3.42
C TRP A 296 -26.09 4.83 2.22
N LEU A 297 -26.82 5.44 1.28
CA LEU A 297 -27.34 4.74 0.09
C LEU A 297 -26.20 4.16 -0.76
N LYS A 298 -25.12 4.92 -0.98
CA LYS A 298 -23.95 4.47 -1.74
C LYS A 298 -23.21 3.33 -1.06
N ILE A 299 -23.15 3.34 0.27
CA ILE A 299 -22.53 2.28 1.05
C ILE A 299 -23.33 0.98 0.99
N VAL A 300 -24.66 1.05 1.08
CA VAL A 300 -25.53 -0.13 0.92
C VAL A 300 -25.39 -0.74 -0.47
N ASP A 301 -25.40 0.10 -1.52
CA ASP A 301 -25.16 -0.35 -2.89
C ASP A 301 -23.77 -0.98 -3.03
N GLY A 302 -22.74 -0.33 -2.49
CA GLY A 302 -21.36 -0.82 -2.51
C GLY A 302 -21.17 -2.14 -1.75
N TRP A 303 -21.93 -2.36 -0.68
CA TRP A 303 -21.96 -3.63 0.06
C TRP A 303 -22.53 -4.76 -0.76
N ASN A 304 -23.67 -4.52 -1.42
CA ASN A 304 -24.33 -5.50 -2.27
C ASN A 304 -23.45 -5.89 -3.44
N ASP A 305 -22.87 -4.90 -4.13
CA ASP A 305 -21.94 -5.11 -5.24
C ASP A 305 -20.72 -5.94 -4.82
N TRP A 306 -20.11 -5.60 -3.68
CA TRP A 306 -18.95 -6.33 -3.17
C TRP A 306 -19.31 -7.76 -2.73
N ASN A 307 -20.47 -7.97 -2.10
CA ASN A 307 -20.95 -9.29 -1.71
C ASN A 307 -21.25 -10.19 -2.92
N ILE A 308 -21.80 -9.63 -4.00
CA ILE A 308 -22.01 -10.37 -5.25
C ILE A 308 -20.64 -10.74 -5.82
N TRP A 309 -19.71 -9.77 -5.92
CA TRP A 309 -18.38 -9.98 -6.48
C TRP A 309 -17.54 -11.03 -5.73
N ILE A 310 -17.54 -10.99 -4.38
CA ILE A 310 -16.74 -11.90 -3.54
C ILE A 310 -17.25 -13.36 -3.57
N ARG A 311 -18.55 -13.54 -3.82
CA ARG A 311 -19.22 -14.86 -3.90
C ARG A 311 -19.20 -15.45 -5.29
N ASN A 312 -19.02 -14.64 -6.33
CA ASN A 312 -19.12 -15.09 -7.71
C ASN A 312 -17.87 -15.88 -8.14
N ASP A 313 -18.07 -17.14 -8.51
CA ASP A 313 -17.02 -18.00 -9.02
C ASP A 313 -16.54 -17.52 -10.41
N GLY A 314 -15.26 -17.74 -10.67
CA GLY A 314 -14.60 -17.29 -11.87
C GLY A 314 -14.79 -18.24 -13.05
N GLY A 315 -14.09 -17.92 -14.14
CA GLY A 315 -14.12 -18.74 -15.34
C GLY A 315 -13.31 -18.12 -16.47
N ILE A 316 -13.06 -18.91 -17.51
CA ILE A 316 -12.32 -18.45 -18.69
C ILE A 316 -13.12 -17.31 -19.35
N GLY A 317 -12.49 -16.13 -19.46
CA GLY A 317 -13.11 -14.95 -20.08
C GLY A 317 -14.02 -14.12 -19.17
N ILE A 318 -14.18 -14.47 -17.89
CA ILE A 318 -14.90 -13.63 -16.93
C ILE A 318 -14.00 -12.46 -16.51
N PRO A 319 -14.46 -11.20 -16.64
CA PRO A 319 -13.66 -10.05 -16.28
C PRO A 319 -13.45 -9.98 -14.74
N PRO A 320 -12.27 -9.54 -14.27
CA PRO A 320 -11.95 -9.33 -12.84
C PRO A 320 -12.98 -8.46 -12.10
N GLU A 321 -13.66 -7.58 -12.83
CA GLU A 321 -14.67 -6.68 -12.28
C GLU A 321 -15.93 -7.41 -11.81
N LYS A 322 -16.19 -8.63 -12.29
CA LYS A 322 -17.41 -9.40 -12.01
C LYS A 322 -17.21 -10.59 -11.08
N SER A 323 -15.99 -11.07 -10.91
CA SER A 323 -15.67 -12.24 -10.09
C SER A 323 -14.39 -12.04 -9.29
N TRP A 324 -14.44 -12.37 -8.00
CA TRP A 324 -13.28 -12.37 -7.12
C TRP A 324 -12.22 -13.37 -7.57
N GLU A 325 -12.60 -14.56 -8.03
CA GLU A 325 -11.64 -15.58 -8.44
C GLU A 325 -10.83 -15.12 -9.66
N SER A 326 -11.50 -14.50 -10.63
CA SER A 326 -10.83 -13.95 -11.84
C SER A 326 -9.88 -12.80 -11.48
N TRP A 327 -10.27 -11.95 -10.53
CA TRP A 327 -9.40 -10.90 -9.98
C TRP A 327 -8.21 -11.47 -9.20
N TRP A 328 -8.44 -12.48 -8.35
CA TRP A 328 -7.41 -13.09 -7.51
C TRP A 328 -6.35 -13.81 -8.35
N GLU A 329 -6.78 -14.50 -9.41
CA GLU A 329 -5.87 -15.13 -10.37
C GLU A 329 -5.05 -14.09 -11.17
N GLN A 330 -5.70 -13.00 -11.60
CA GLN A 330 -5.01 -11.89 -12.26
C GLN A 330 -3.97 -11.24 -11.35
N GLU A 331 -4.32 -11.00 -10.09
CA GLU A 331 -3.43 -10.32 -9.13
C GLU A 331 -2.13 -11.12 -8.91
N GLN A 332 -2.23 -12.45 -8.92
CA GLN A 332 -1.09 -13.37 -8.75
C GLN A 332 -0.28 -13.62 -10.03
N GLN A 333 -0.68 -13.08 -11.17
CA GLN A 333 -0.04 -13.40 -12.45
C GLN A 333 1.46 -13.09 -12.47
N HIS A 334 1.90 -12.09 -11.71
CA HIS A 334 3.32 -11.76 -11.55
C HIS A 334 4.17 -12.91 -11.02
N LEU A 335 3.63 -13.72 -10.10
CA LEU A 335 4.33 -14.86 -9.50
C LEU A 335 4.62 -15.98 -10.52
N ARG A 336 3.87 -16.04 -11.62
CA ARG A 336 4.08 -17.04 -12.69
C ARG A 336 5.37 -16.79 -13.46
N TYR A 337 5.82 -15.54 -13.52
CA TYR A 337 7.00 -15.13 -14.28
C TYR A 337 8.21 -14.87 -13.38
N SER A 338 8.04 -15.02 -12.07
CA SER A 338 9.11 -14.82 -11.08
C SER A 338 10.22 -15.87 -11.22
N GLY A 339 11.47 -15.40 -11.20
CA GLY A 339 12.63 -16.28 -11.10
C GLY A 339 12.73 -16.94 -9.71
N LEU A 340 13.63 -17.92 -9.60
CA LEU A 340 13.90 -18.66 -8.35
C LEU A 340 14.15 -17.72 -7.15
N TRP A 341 14.97 -16.68 -7.36
CA TRP A 341 15.29 -15.71 -6.31
C TRP A 341 14.09 -14.87 -5.87
N GLY A 342 13.19 -14.51 -6.79
CA GLY A 342 11.94 -13.82 -6.45
C GLY A 342 11.06 -14.66 -5.54
N ILE A 343 10.92 -15.96 -5.85
CA ILE A 343 10.16 -16.92 -5.02
C ILE A 343 10.81 -17.09 -3.65
N VAL A 344 12.14 -17.22 -3.59
CA VAL A 344 12.88 -17.33 -2.31
C VAL A 344 12.66 -16.09 -1.44
N VAL A 345 12.72 -14.89 -2.03
CA VAL A 345 12.47 -13.64 -1.29
C VAL A 345 11.03 -13.56 -0.77
N GLU A 346 10.03 -13.96 -1.56
CA GLU A 346 8.62 -14.00 -1.10
C GLU A 346 8.44 -14.94 0.11
N ILE A 347 9.08 -16.11 0.07
CA ILE A 347 9.07 -17.06 1.19
C ILE A 347 9.75 -16.44 2.40
N LEU A 348 10.96 -15.89 2.24
CA LEU A 348 11.73 -15.26 3.33
C LEU A 348 10.95 -14.10 3.97
N LEU A 349 10.31 -13.26 3.18
CA LEU A 349 9.45 -12.19 3.69
C LEU A 349 8.27 -12.78 4.47
N SER A 350 7.64 -13.84 3.98
CA SER A 350 6.51 -14.50 4.64
C SER A 350 6.88 -15.16 5.98
N LEU A 351 8.15 -15.54 6.18
CA LEU A 351 8.62 -16.14 7.44
C LEU A 351 8.45 -15.23 8.65
N ARG A 352 8.36 -13.90 8.46
CA ARG A 352 8.15 -12.93 9.54
C ARG A 352 6.88 -13.21 10.36
N PHE A 353 5.83 -13.74 9.74
CA PHE A 353 4.58 -14.07 10.43
C PHE A 353 4.71 -15.25 11.40
N PHE A 354 5.65 -16.16 11.14
CA PHE A 354 5.93 -17.29 12.02
C PHE A 354 6.79 -16.88 13.22
N ILE A 355 7.76 -15.97 13.00
CA ILE A 355 8.56 -15.39 14.08
C ILE A 355 7.64 -14.62 15.05
N TYR A 356 6.72 -13.84 14.48
CA TYR A 356 5.69 -13.10 15.22
C TYR A 356 4.81 -14.04 16.07
N GLN A 357 4.31 -15.12 15.47
CA GLN A 357 3.50 -16.12 16.17
C GLN A 357 4.25 -16.79 17.32
N TYR A 358 5.50 -17.19 17.09
CA TYR A 358 6.36 -17.80 18.10
C TYR A 358 6.52 -16.90 19.32
N GLY A 359 6.80 -15.61 19.10
CA GLY A 359 6.94 -14.64 20.19
C GLY A 359 5.65 -14.47 21.00
N LEU A 360 4.47 -14.52 20.37
CA LEU A 360 3.20 -14.40 21.07
C LEU A 360 2.80 -15.63 21.87
N ILE A 361 3.03 -16.82 21.32
CA ILE A 361 2.72 -18.08 22.01
C ILE A 361 3.55 -18.19 23.31
N TYR A 362 4.78 -17.68 23.31
CA TYR A 362 5.64 -17.69 24.49
C TYR A 362 5.04 -16.90 25.67
N HIS A 363 4.24 -15.87 25.41
CA HIS A 363 3.62 -15.02 26.44
C HIS A 363 2.25 -15.48 26.94
N LEU A 364 1.67 -16.55 26.38
CA LEU A 364 0.40 -17.09 26.85
C LEU A 364 0.51 -17.59 28.29
N ASN A 365 -0.47 -17.34 29.14
CA ASN A 365 -0.39 -17.75 30.56
C ASN A 365 -0.32 -19.27 30.76
N ILE A 366 -0.74 -20.04 29.76
CA ILE A 366 -0.69 -21.51 29.74
C ILE A 366 0.75 -22.04 29.67
N THR A 367 1.69 -21.33 29.03
CA THR A 367 3.10 -21.74 29.00
C THR A 367 3.81 -21.48 30.33
N LYS A 368 3.30 -20.56 31.15
CA LYS A 368 3.85 -20.23 32.47
C LYS A 368 3.37 -21.16 33.59
N ARG A 369 2.21 -21.82 33.43
CA ARG A 369 1.53 -22.50 34.54
C ARG A 369 1.83 -24.00 34.68
N GLU A 370 2.31 -24.72 33.65
CA GLU A 370 2.82 -26.10 33.81
C GLU A 370 3.88 -26.51 32.76
N SER A 371 4.89 -27.27 33.21
CA SER A 371 5.92 -27.90 32.34
C SER A 371 5.37 -28.96 31.36
N ASN A 372 4.09 -29.32 31.51
CA ASN A 372 3.42 -30.37 30.73
C ASN A 372 3.00 -29.95 29.31
N SER A 373 2.97 -28.65 29.00
CA SER A 373 2.70 -28.11 27.65
C SER A 373 3.79 -28.54 26.66
N PHE A 374 5.04 -28.62 27.12
CA PHE A 374 6.18 -29.14 26.35
C PHE A 374 6.12 -30.66 26.19
N LEU A 375 5.47 -31.38 27.10
CA LEU A 375 5.27 -32.83 27.03
C LEU A 375 4.26 -33.21 25.94
N ILE A 376 3.21 -32.43 25.71
CA ILE A 376 2.26 -32.68 24.61
C ILE A 376 2.95 -32.45 23.25
N VAL A 377 3.69 -31.34 23.12
CA VAL A 377 4.48 -31.04 21.91
C VAL A 377 5.58 -32.08 21.67
N SER A 378 6.27 -32.56 22.71
CA SER A 378 7.33 -33.57 22.60
C SER A 378 6.82 -35.02 22.49
N ALA A 379 5.64 -35.34 23.02
CA ALA A 379 4.97 -36.62 22.83
C ALA A 379 4.42 -36.76 21.41
N TRP A 380 3.86 -35.69 20.84
CA TRP A 380 3.45 -35.66 19.43
C TRP A 380 4.64 -35.61 18.47
N ARG A 381 5.75 -34.94 18.83
CA ARG A 381 7.05 -35.02 18.12
C ARG A 381 7.57 -36.46 18.02
N ARG A 382 7.40 -37.26 19.09
CA ARG A 382 7.75 -38.69 19.10
C ARG A 382 6.84 -39.53 18.20
N LYS A 383 5.54 -39.21 18.13
CA LYS A 383 4.57 -39.88 17.24
C LYS A 383 4.81 -39.58 15.75
N LEU A 384 5.34 -38.40 15.42
CA LEU A 384 5.75 -37.99 14.06
C LEU A 384 7.08 -38.62 13.58
N SER A 385 7.84 -39.27 14.47
CA SER A 385 9.13 -39.90 14.16
C SER A 385 8.99 -41.32 13.57
N ALA A 386 7.79 -41.92 13.62
CA ALA A 386 7.57 -43.26 13.09
C ALA A 386 7.37 -43.22 11.56
N LYS A 387 8.43 -43.62 10.83
CA LYS A 387 8.48 -44.08 9.42
C LYS A 387 7.37 -43.57 8.48
N SER A 388 7.57 -42.42 7.83
CA SER A 388 7.02 -42.14 6.47
C SER A 388 7.67 -40.90 5.82
N GLN A 389 7.53 -40.79 4.49
CA GLN A 389 8.29 -39.95 3.56
C GLN A 389 8.21 -38.43 3.83
N SER A 390 9.28 -37.72 3.48
CA SER A 390 9.56 -36.30 3.77
C SER A 390 8.46 -35.31 3.35
N LEU A 391 7.69 -35.62 2.31
CA LEU A 391 6.61 -34.76 1.79
C LEU A 391 5.40 -34.70 2.75
N ILE A 392 5.11 -35.81 3.44
CA ILE A 392 4.08 -35.89 4.47
C ILE A 392 4.49 -35.10 5.72
N ARG A 393 5.79 -34.90 6.01
CA ARG A 393 6.26 -34.07 7.14
C ARG A 393 6.01 -32.58 6.94
N ILE A 394 6.12 -32.10 5.70
CA ILE A 394 5.84 -30.69 5.37
C ILE A 394 4.34 -30.45 5.38
N ILE A 395 3.56 -31.37 4.79
CA ILE A 395 2.09 -31.31 4.80
C ILE A 395 1.57 -31.44 6.24
N ASN A 396 2.08 -32.37 7.05
CA ASN A 396 1.72 -32.49 8.46
C ASN A 396 2.22 -31.32 9.30
N GLY A 397 3.33 -30.64 8.93
CA GLY A 397 3.79 -29.40 9.57
C GLY A 397 2.90 -28.20 9.26
N LEU A 398 2.38 -28.11 8.03
CA LEU A 398 1.40 -27.11 7.62
C LEU A 398 0.03 -27.39 8.27
N ILE A 399 -0.40 -28.65 8.29
CA ILE A 399 -1.61 -29.09 9.03
C ILE A 399 -1.43 -28.83 10.53
N PHE A 400 -0.24 -29.03 11.11
CA PHE A 400 0.08 -28.71 12.50
C PHE A 400 -0.06 -27.20 12.80
N LEU A 401 0.37 -26.32 11.90
CA LEU A 401 0.21 -24.87 12.06
C LEU A 401 -1.26 -24.40 11.97
N THR A 402 -2.13 -25.11 11.23
CA THR A 402 -3.55 -24.75 11.07
C THR A 402 -4.51 -25.50 12.01
N PHE A 403 -4.20 -26.72 12.43
CA PHE A 403 -5.06 -27.54 13.31
C PHE A 403 -4.72 -27.42 14.79
N VAL A 404 -3.45 -27.20 15.17
CA VAL A 404 -3.09 -26.94 16.57
C VAL A 404 -3.92 -25.82 17.19
N PRO A 405 -4.20 -24.69 16.52
CA PRO A 405 -5.06 -23.68 17.12
C PRO A 405 -6.47 -24.21 17.43
N ILE A 406 -7.13 -24.80 16.45
CA ILE A 406 -8.51 -25.32 16.62
C ILE A 406 -8.55 -26.40 17.71
N VAL A 407 -7.55 -27.28 17.75
CA VAL A 407 -7.43 -28.33 18.78
C VAL A 407 -7.10 -27.73 20.15
N THR A 408 -6.25 -26.69 20.27
CA THR A 408 -5.98 -26.02 21.55
C THR A 408 -7.17 -25.20 22.06
N LEU A 409 -7.96 -24.61 21.16
CA LEU A 409 -9.17 -23.86 21.49
C LEU A 409 -10.29 -24.79 22.02
N ILE A 410 -10.36 -26.01 21.49
CA ILE A 410 -11.32 -27.05 21.92
C ILE A 410 -10.83 -27.81 23.15
N ALA A 411 -9.51 -27.98 23.33
CA ALA A 411 -8.94 -28.83 24.38
C ALA A 411 -8.71 -28.13 25.74
N LEU A 412 -8.76 -26.78 25.82
CA LEU A 412 -8.47 -26.04 27.05
C LEU A 412 -9.66 -25.18 27.52
N PRO A 413 -10.60 -25.75 28.29
CA PRO A 413 -11.80 -25.04 28.77
C PRO A 413 -11.55 -23.92 29.80
N HIS A 414 -10.31 -23.47 29.99
CA HIS A 414 -9.91 -22.48 30.99
C HIS A 414 -9.11 -21.29 30.43
N MET A 415 -9.22 -20.97 29.13
CA MET A 415 -8.54 -19.81 28.56
C MET A 415 -9.17 -18.49 29.03
N SER A 416 -8.34 -17.52 29.44
CA SER A 416 -8.81 -16.16 29.71
C SER A 416 -9.18 -15.44 28.42
N VAL A 417 -10.02 -14.40 28.50
CA VAL A 417 -10.38 -13.56 27.34
C VAL A 417 -9.12 -12.95 26.68
N GLN A 418 -8.11 -12.60 27.48
CA GLN A 418 -6.83 -12.09 26.97
C GLN A 418 -6.07 -13.16 26.18
N ASP A 419 -6.05 -14.40 26.65
CA ASP A 419 -5.40 -15.50 25.94
C ASP A 419 -6.08 -15.78 24.59
N ILE A 420 -7.42 -15.68 24.52
CA ILE A 420 -8.18 -15.81 23.26
C ILE A 420 -7.79 -14.71 22.27
N VAL A 421 -7.67 -13.47 22.73
CA VAL A 421 -7.27 -12.33 21.86
C VAL A 421 -5.84 -12.52 21.35
N ILE A 422 -4.87 -12.83 22.23
CA ILE A 422 -3.47 -13.08 21.83
C ILE A 422 -3.40 -14.23 20.84
N PHE A 423 -4.21 -15.25 21.03
CA PHE A 423 -4.28 -16.40 20.16
C PHE A 423 -4.80 -16.05 18.76
N VAL A 424 -5.91 -15.31 18.65
CA VAL A 424 -6.42 -14.82 17.35
C VAL A 424 -5.36 -13.95 16.67
N LEU A 425 -4.73 -13.05 17.42
CA LEU A 425 -3.66 -12.18 16.93
C LEU A 425 -2.46 -12.98 16.44
N ALA A 426 -2.12 -14.11 17.06
CA ALA A 426 -1.02 -14.96 16.63
C ALA A 426 -1.34 -15.73 15.34
N PHE A 427 -2.51 -16.37 15.25
CA PHE A 427 -2.80 -17.32 14.18
C PHE A 427 -3.35 -16.71 12.90
N VAL A 428 -4.06 -15.57 12.96
CA VAL A 428 -4.57 -14.89 11.76
C VAL A 428 -3.42 -14.44 10.83
N PRO A 429 -2.36 -13.75 11.32
CA PRO A 429 -1.22 -13.39 10.48
C PRO A 429 -0.41 -14.61 10.01
N THR A 430 -0.31 -15.67 10.83
CA THR A 430 0.36 -16.91 10.41
C THR A 430 -0.35 -17.55 9.24
N GLY A 431 -1.68 -17.69 9.29
CA GLY A 431 -2.42 -18.28 8.18
C GLY A 431 -2.33 -17.44 6.91
N TRP A 432 -2.22 -16.11 7.03
CA TRP A 432 -1.87 -15.24 5.90
C TRP A 432 -0.47 -15.52 5.35
N GLY A 433 0.54 -15.66 6.22
CA GLY A 433 1.91 -16.04 5.80
C GLY A 433 1.96 -17.39 5.09
N MET A 434 1.17 -18.37 5.55
CA MET A 434 1.03 -19.67 4.87
C MET A 434 0.39 -19.53 3.50
N LEU A 435 -0.64 -18.67 3.39
CA LEU A 435 -1.27 -18.37 2.11
C LEU A 435 -0.27 -17.72 1.13
N GLN A 436 0.57 -16.79 1.58
CA GLN A 436 1.61 -16.18 0.75
C GLN A 436 2.63 -17.21 0.25
N ILE A 437 3.10 -18.11 1.12
CA ILE A 437 4.00 -19.21 0.74
C ILE A 437 3.32 -20.15 -0.27
N ALA A 438 2.05 -20.50 -0.06
CA ALA A 438 1.29 -21.34 -0.98
C ALA A 438 1.10 -20.68 -2.36
N GLN A 439 0.89 -19.36 -2.40
CA GLN A 439 0.82 -18.59 -3.65
C GLN A 439 2.17 -18.56 -4.38
N ALA A 440 3.27 -18.34 -3.67
CA ALA A 440 4.62 -18.36 -4.24
C ALA A 440 5.00 -19.74 -4.80
N LEU A 441 4.52 -20.82 -4.17
CA LEU A 441 4.75 -22.21 -4.57
C LEU A 441 3.59 -22.82 -5.40
N LYS A 442 2.79 -21.98 -6.06
CA LYS A 442 1.59 -22.40 -6.81
C LYS A 442 1.76 -23.66 -7.68
N PRO A 443 2.80 -23.81 -8.52
CA PRO A 443 2.96 -25.01 -9.34
C PRO A 443 3.04 -26.29 -8.51
N LEU A 444 3.75 -26.26 -7.38
CA LEU A 444 3.87 -27.42 -6.48
C LEU A 444 2.54 -27.71 -5.78
N VAL A 445 1.84 -26.68 -5.30
CA VAL A 445 0.57 -26.83 -4.60
C VAL A 445 -0.52 -27.40 -5.53
N GLN A 446 -0.49 -27.03 -6.81
CA GLN A 446 -1.38 -27.58 -7.83
C GLN A 446 -1.12 -29.07 -8.08
N VAL A 447 0.14 -29.49 -8.16
CA VAL A 447 0.51 -30.91 -8.30
C VAL A 447 0.04 -31.74 -7.11
N VAL A 448 0.08 -31.18 -5.90
CA VAL A 448 -0.40 -31.83 -4.66
C VAL A 448 -1.94 -31.82 -4.57
N GLY A 449 -2.64 -31.06 -5.41
CA GLY A 449 -4.11 -31.01 -5.43
C GLY A 449 -4.75 -30.14 -4.33
N LEU A 450 -3.97 -29.31 -3.63
CA LEU A 450 -4.45 -28.47 -2.52
C LEU A 450 -4.88 -27.05 -2.95
N TRP A 451 -4.81 -26.73 -4.25
CA TRP A 451 -5.03 -25.38 -4.75
C TRP A 451 -6.45 -24.85 -4.49
N GLU A 452 -7.48 -25.71 -4.58
CA GLU A 452 -8.86 -25.32 -4.28
C GLU A 452 -9.07 -24.97 -2.80
N SER A 453 -8.39 -25.66 -1.90
CA SER A 453 -8.38 -25.32 -0.47
C SER A 453 -7.70 -23.98 -0.22
N VAL A 454 -6.56 -23.72 -0.88
CA VAL A 454 -5.84 -22.44 -0.79
C VAL A 454 -6.70 -21.29 -1.31
N LYS A 455 -7.38 -21.50 -2.44
CA LYS A 455 -8.33 -20.52 -3.02
C LYS A 455 -9.48 -20.22 -2.05
N THR A 456 -10.08 -21.25 -1.47
CA THR A 456 -11.17 -21.08 -0.49
C THR A 456 -10.71 -20.32 0.75
N LEU A 457 -9.53 -20.65 1.27
CA LEU A 457 -8.92 -19.94 2.40
C LEU A 457 -8.64 -18.47 2.05
N ALA A 458 -8.09 -18.21 0.86
CA ALA A 458 -7.84 -16.84 0.40
C ALA A 458 -9.12 -16.01 0.31
N ARG A 459 -10.21 -16.60 -0.19
CA ARG A 459 -11.52 -15.95 -0.26
C ARG A 459 -12.00 -15.53 1.12
N ASN A 460 -11.88 -16.41 2.11
CA ASN A 460 -12.25 -16.12 3.50
C ASN A 460 -11.42 -14.96 4.09
N TYR A 461 -10.10 -14.94 3.85
CA TYR A 461 -9.26 -13.82 4.28
C TYR A 461 -9.69 -12.49 3.62
N ASP A 462 -9.94 -12.51 2.31
CA ASP A 462 -10.40 -11.32 1.58
C ASP A 462 -11.79 -10.86 2.05
N MET A 463 -12.69 -11.79 2.40
CA MET A 463 -13.97 -11.47 3.04
C MET A 463 -13.80 -10.78 4.40
N VAL A 464 -12.96 -11.33 5.28
CA VAL A 464 -12.69 -10.74 6.60
C VAL A 464 -12.06 -9.35 6.45
N MET A 465 -11.09 -9.19 5.55
CA MET A 465 -10.48 -7.88 5.28
C MET A 465 -11.50 -6.88 4.73
N GLY A 466 -12.37 -7.30 3.82
CA GLY A 466 -13.44 -6.43 3.30
C GLY A 466 -14.39 -5.99 4.40
N LEU A 467 -14.80 -6.90 5.30
CA LEU A 467 -15.62 -6.59 6.47
C LEU A 467 -14.94 -5.61 7.44
N LEU A 468 -13.64 -5.81 7.73
CA LEU A 468 -12.86 -4.93 8.60
C LEU A 468 -12.75 -3.51 8.04
N LEU A 469 -12.67 -3.36 6.71
CA LEU A 469 -12.62 -2.05 6.05
C LEU A 469 -14.01 -1.41 5.94
N PHE A 470 -15.02 -2.21 5.63
CA PHE A 470 -16.37 -1.74 5.38
C PHE A 470 -17.05 -1.25 6.68
N THR A 471 -16.83 -1.95 7.80
CA THR A 471 -17.52 -1.67 9.07
C THR A 471 -17.25 -0.25 9.59
N PRO A 472 -16.01 0.26 9.67
CA PRO A 472 -15.74 1.64 10.07
C PRO A 472 -16.33 2.66 9.09
N VAL A 473 -16.27 2.40 7.78
CA VAL A 473 -16.82 3.31 6.75
C VAL A 473 -18.34 3.40 6.87
N ALA A 474 -19.01 2.24 7.04
CA ALA A 474 -20.44 2.17 7.27
C ALA A 474 -20.85 2.87 8.57
N PHE A 475 -20.08 2.68 9.65
CA PHE A 475 -20.33 3.38 10.91
C PHE A 475 -20.21 4.90 10.76
N LEU A 476 -19.18 5.40 10.07
CA LEU A 476 -19.01 6.84 9.83
C LEU A 476 -20.14 7.42 8.96
N SER A 477 -20.69 6.63 8.05
CA SER A 477 -21.81 7.08 7.20
C SER A 477 -23.15 7.24 7.92
N LEU A 478 -23.29 6.69 9.13
CA LEU A 478 -24.44 6.95 9.99
C LEU A 478 -24.52 8.42 10.43
N PHE A 479 -23.42 9.16 10.29
CA PHE A 479 -23.31 10.55 10.71
C PHE A 479 -23.28 11.49 9.49
N PRO A 480 -24.38 12.20 9.16
CA PRO A 480 -24.48 13.05 7.97
C PRO A 480 -23.39 14.14 7.91
N PHE A 481 -22.97 14.66 9.06
CA PHE A 481 -21.95 15.73 9.13
C PHE A 481 -20.60 15.30 8.54
N ILE A 482 -20.28 13.99 8.52
CA ILE A 482 -19.01 13.48 8.00
C ILE A 482 -18.98 13.61 6.48
N SER A 483 -20.08 13.29 5.81
CA SER A 483 -20.24 13.47 4.36
C SER A 483 -20.15 14.96 3.97
N ASP A 484 -20.80 15.83 4.74
CA ASP A 484 -20.74 17.29 4.54
C ASP A 484 -19.31 17.83 4.74
N PHE A 485 -18.62 17.38 5.79
CA PHE A 485 -17.25 17.78 6.09
C PHE A 485 -16.30 17.33 4.98
N GLN A 486 -16.39 16.08 4.54
CA GLN A 486 -15.61 15.54 3.44
C GLN A 486 -15.80 16.39 2.17
N THR A 487 -17.05 16.62 1.79
CA THR A 487 -17.40 17.34 0.57
C THR A 487 -16.90 18.78 0.59
N ARG A 488 -17.05 19.49 1.72
CA ARG A 488 -16.63 20.90 1.84
C ARG A 488 -15.12 21.10 1.95
N THR A 489 -14.41 20.13 2.52
CA THR A 489 -12.98 20.25 2.82
C THR A 489 -12.13 19.78 1.64
N LEU A 490 -12.53 18.69 0.98
CA LEU A 490 -11.73 18.05 -0.06
C LEU A 490 -12.20 18.37 -1.48
N PHE A 491 -13.47 18.75 -1.65
CA PHE A 491 -14.04 19.03 -2.96
C PHE A 491 -14.49 20.49 -3.02
N ASN A 492 -14.32 21.12 -4.18
CA ASN A 492 -14.67 22.52 -4.38
C ASN A 492 -16.19 22.73 -4.16
N LYS A 493 -16.58 23.86 -3.53
CA LYS A 493 -17.99 24.22 -3.25
C LYS A 493 -18.90 24.23 -4.49
N TRP A 494 -18.33 24.47 -5.67
CA TRP A 494 -19.04 24.35 -6.95
C TRP A 494 -19.56 22.93 -7.24
N PHE A 495 -18.98 21.90 -6.62
CA PHE A 495 -19.42 20.50 -6.72
C PHE A 495 -20.50 20.13 -5.70
N SER A 496 -20.56 20.81 -4.55
CA SER A 496 -21.64 20.63 -3.54
C SER A 496 -22.95 21.33 -3.91
N GLY A 497 -22.95 22.12 -4.98
CA GLY A 497 -24.14 22.79 -5.46
C GLY A 497 -24.95 21.91 -6.40
N ASP A 498 -25.85 21.09 -5.86
CA ASP A 498 -26.90 20.37 -6.61
C ASP A 498 -27.86 21.28 -7.41
N LEU A 499 -27.57 22.57 -7.53
CA LEU A 499 -28.44 23.60 -8.09
C LEU A 499 -27.85 24.45 -9.22
N GLN A 500 -26.55 24.34 -9.54
CA GLN A 500 -25.94 25.18 -10.58
C GLN A 500 -25.68 24.47 -11.92
N ILE A 501 -25.44 23.18 -11.95
CA ILE A 501 -25.28 22.44 -13.22
C ILE A 501 -26.64 22.35 -13.94
N LEU A 502 -27.73 22.10 -13.21
CA LEU A 502 -29.10 22.10 -13.72
C LEU A 502 -29.59 23.49 -14.14
N SER A 503 -29.19 24.56 -13.45
CA SER A 503 -29.55 25.93 -13.85
C SER A 503 -28.75 26.41 -15.07
N THR A 504 -27.49 25.99 -15.22
CA THR A 504 -26.67 26.28 -16.41
C THR A 504 -27.16 25.50 -17.64
N LEU A 505 -27.60 24.24 -17.45
CA LEU A 505 -28.25 23.44 -18.50
C LEU A 505 -29.66 23.95 -18.84
N ARG A 506 -30.47 24.37 -17.86
CA ARG A 506 -31.77 25.05 -18.09
C ARG A 506 -31.59 26.40 -18.78
N GLY A 507 -30.58 27.18 -18.40
CA GLY A 507 -30.25 28.46 -19.02
C GLY A 507 -29.92 28.33 -20.51
N ARG A 508 -29.17 27.28 -20.90
CA ARG A 508 -28.91 26.96 -22.31
C ARG A 508 -30.14 26.46 -23.07
N ARG A 509 -31.08 25.77 -22.41
CA ARG A 509 -32.34 25.30 -23.03
C ARG A 509 -33.32 26.45 -23.26
N ASN A 510 -33.40 27.40 -22.32
CA ASN A 510 -34.24 28.60 -22.45
C ASN A 510 -33.67 29.61 -23.46
N ALA A 511 -32.35 29.73 -23.58
CA ALA A 511 -31.72 30.55 -24.61
C ALA A 511 -31.98 30.02 -26.04
N ARG A 512 -32.02 28.69 -26.25
CA ARG A 512 -32.42 28.11 -27.55
C ARG A 512 -33.90 28.29 -27.87
N TYR A 513 -34.77 28.26 -26.87
CA TYR A 513 -36.21 28.54 -27.07
C TYR A 513 -36.51 30.01 -27.39
N SER A 514 -35.69 30.94 -26.92
CA SER A 514 -35.83 32.37 -27.22
C SER A 514 -35.32 32.73 -28.63
N TYR A 515 -34.38 31.94 -29.18
CA TYR A 515 -33.88 32.12 -30.55
C TYR A 515 -34.89 31.60 -31.60
N ASN A 516 -35.55 30.46 -31.36
CA ASN A 516 -36.58 29.89 -32.26
C ASN A 516 -37.94 30.60 -32.22
N LYS A 517 -38.08 31.72 -31.50
CA LYS A 517 -39.28 32.57 -31.50
C LYS A 517 -39.07 33.90 -32.25
N ARG A 518 -37.92 34.08 -32.89
CA ARG A 518 -37.55 35.25 -33.71
C ARG A 518 -37.06 34.84 -35.11
N GLU A 519 -37.69 33.81 -35.67
CA GLU A 519 -37.73 33.59 -37.13
C GLU A 519 -39.18 33.60 -37.59
#